data_AF-A0A5J4QF78-F1
#
_entry.id   AF-A0A5J4QF78-F1
#
_cell.length_a   1.000
_cell.length_b   1.000
_cell.length_c   1.000
_cell.angle_alpha   90.00
_cell.angle_beta   90.00
_cell.angle_gamma   90.00
#
_symmetry.space_group_name_H-M   'P 1'
#
loop_
_entity.id
_entity.type
_entity.pdbx_description
1 polymer ?
#
loop_
_entity_poly.entity_id
_entity_poly.type
_entity_poly.pdbx_seq_one_letter_code
_entity_poly.pdbx_strand_id
1 'polypeptide(L)'
;GLAFIILGENIEIQLTGALQFTDCVGGIYGGGIFIGTSIKIILVISNTCTFQNCTGSQGGGMYLSSSDIETDIQITGELSFDNCSCTDSGGGWFLSTSRLQLSFTNIIQFKDCSSENNGGGLYVSCSNEGTVRFIGQLNFENCSAIQQGGGLNIQCSTQGIINFIGLLNFDNCSAINQAGGLYMNIISGGNVTLDNKCEFHKCKSGNGGAMYL
;
A
#
# COMPACT_ATOMS: atom_id res chain seq x y z
N GLY A 1 7.00 -15.47 -4.40
CA GLY A 1 7.71 -14.68 -5.42
C GLY A 1 9.10 -14.34 -4.95
N LEU A 2 9.44 -13.05 -4.86
CA LEU A 2 10.75 -12.54 -4.45
C LEU A 2 10.76 -12.15 -2.97
N ALA A 3 11.86 -12.46 -2.28
CA ALA A 3 12.10 -12.01 -0.92
C ALA A 3 13.46 -11.31 -0.86
N PHE A 4 13.43 -10.01 -0.55
CA PHE A 4 14.62 -9.20 -0.37
C PHE A 4 14.97 -9.13 1.12
N ILE A 5 15.90 -9.99 1.53
CA ILE A 5 16.51 -9.96 2.87
C ILE A 5 17.88 -9.31 2.71
N ILE A 6 17.99 -8.05 3.08
CA ILE A 6 19.15 -7.21 2.77
C ILE A 6 19.98 -7.08 4.05
N LEU A 7 21.21 -7.63 4.02
CA LEU A 7 22.11 -7.75 5.17
C LEU A 7 23.44 -6.97 5.02
N GLY A 8 23.60 -6.20 3.94
CA GLY A 8 24.82 -5.44 3.64
C GLY A 8 24.54 -3.98 3.22
N GLU A 9 25.51 -3.11 3.42
CA GLU A 9 25.39 -1.68 3.11
C GLU A 9 25.48 -1.39 1.60
N ASN A 10 24.81 -0.33 1.14
CA ASN A 10 24.86 0.19 -0.23
C ASN A 10 24.43 -0.81 -1.32
N ILE A 11 23.40 -1.60 -1.04
CA ILE A 11 22.84 -2.54 -2.03
C ILE A 11 21.90 -1.81 -2.98
N GLU A 12 22.14 -1.98 -4.28
CA GLU A 12 21.25 -1.52 -5.35
C GLU A 12 20.59 -2.73 -6.02
N ILE A 13 19.26 -2.66 -6.14
CA ILE A 13 18.43 -3.68 -6.78
C ILE A 13 17.59 -3.00 -7.86
N GLN A 14 17.76 -3.45 -9.10
CA GLN A 14 17.00 -2.94 -10.24
C GLN A 14 16.10 -4.02 -10.83
N LEU A 15 14.80 -3.79 -10.80
CA LEU A 15 13.77 -4.61 -11.41
C LEU A 15 13.16 -3.83 -12.59
N THR A 16 13.82 -3.93 -13.74
CA THR A 16 13.52 -3.09 -14.93
C THR A 16 12.74 -3.83 -16.03
N GLY A 17 12.60 -5.16 -15.90
CA GLY A 17 11.72 -5.96 -16.75
C GLY A 17 10.28 -5.95 -16.25
N ALA A 18 9.33 -6.28 -17.12
CA ALA A 18 7.97 -6.54 -16.68
C ALA A 18 7.95 -7.77 -15.75
N LEU A 19 7.29 -7.63 -14.60
CA LEU A 19 7.19 -8.68 -13.59
C LEU A 19 5.76 -9.15 -13.44
N GLN A 20 5.59 -10.46 -13.29
CA GLN A 20 4.29 -11.08 -13.03
C GLN A 20 4.44 -12.14 -11.93
N PHE A 21 3.65 -11.99 -10.89
CA PHE A 21 3.53 -12.92 -9.77
C PHE A 21 2.11 -13.47 -9.75
N THR A 22 1.96 -14.76 -10.02
CA THR A 22 0.65 -15.44 -10.03
C THR A 22 0.64 -16.54 -8.98
N ASP A 23 -0.46 -16.66 -8.24
CA ASP A 23 -0.70 -17.68 -7.21
C ASP A 23 0.42 -17.78 -6.16
N CYS A 24 1.07 -16.66 -5.85
CA CYS A 24 2.16 -16.65 -4.88
C CYS A 24 1.63 -16.56 -3.45
N VAL A 25 2.08 -17.46 -2.57
CA VAL A 25 1.66 -17.52 -1.17
C VAL A 25 2.84 -17.15 -0.25
N GLY A 26 2.66 -16.11 0.53
CA GLY A 26 3.54 -15.72 1.62
C GLY A 26 2.97 -16.18 2.97
N GLY A 27 3.84 -16.57 3.90
CA GLY A 27 3.41 -16.95 5.24
C GLY A 27 3.01 -15.72 6.05
N ILE A 28 4.01 -14.97 6.52
CA ILE A 28 3.80 -13.75 7.33
C ILE A 28 3.71 -12.50 6.45
N TYR A 29 4.44 -12.48 5.34
CA TYR A 29 4.56 -11.31 4.47
C TYR A 29 3.98 -11.58 3.08
N GLY A 30 4.13 -10.62 2.17
CA GLY A 30 3.54 -10.70 0.84
C GLY A 30 4.02 -11.87 0.01
N GLY A 31 3.08 -12.48 -0.69
CA GLY A 31 3.35 -13.66 -1.52
C GLY A 31 4.18 -13.32 -2.75
N GLY A 32 3.89 -12.20 -3.40
CA GLY A 32 4.59 -11.74 -4.59
C GLY A 32 5.98 -11.18 -4.27
N ILE A 33 6.03 -10.05 -3.56
CA ILE A 33 7.28 -9.39 -3.17
C ILE A 33 7.29 -9.11 -1.66
N PHE A 34 8.38 -9.49 -1.00
CA PHE A 34 8.70 -9.07 0.36
C PHE A 34 9.95 -8.18 0.35
N ILE A 35 9.82 -6.97 0.90
CA ILE A 35 10.93 -6.03 1.13
C ILE A 35 10.91 -5.64 2.62
N GLY A 36 11.90 -6.13 3.37
CA GLY A 36 12.14 -5.73 4.75
C GLY A 36 13.58 -5.27 4.90
N THR A 37 13.80 -3.98 5.15
CA THR A 37 15.16 -3.46 5.33
C THR A 37 15.24 -2.44 6.46
N SER A 38 16.29 -2.58 7.27
CA SER A 38 16.71 -1.61 8.29
C SER A 38 18.02 -0.93 7.93
N ILE A 39 18.48 -1.12 6.69
CA ILE A 39 19.72 -0.55 6.15
C ILE A 39 19.42 0.13 4.83
N LYS A 40 20.29 1.06 4.45
CA LYS A 40 20.24 1.75 3.16
C LYS A 40 20.17 0.78 1.98
N ILE A 41 19.16 0.97 1.14
CA ILE A 41 19.05 0.31 -0.17
C ILE A 41 18.63 1.30 -1.23
N ILE A 42 19.00 1.02 -2.48
CA ILE A 42 18.39 1.63 -3.65
C ILE A 42 17.57 0.54 -4.33
N LEU A 43 16.25 0.68 -4.37
CA LEU A 43 15.37 -0.26 -5.09
C LEU A 43 14.63 0.49 -6.19
N VAL A 44 14.82 0.04 -7.43
CA VAL A 44 14.13 0.59 -8.60
C VAL A 44 13.20 -0.46 -9.18
N ILE A 45 11.91 -0.16 -9.25
CA ILE A 45 10.91 -0.91 -10.03
C ILE A 45 10.35 0.05 -11.08
N SER A 46 10.84 -0.06 -12.31
CA SER A 46 10.58 0.95 -13.36
C SER A 46 9.66 0.48 -14.48
N ASN A 47 9.21 -0.78 -14.43
CA ASN A 47 8.35 -1.39 -15.43
C ASN A 47 7.11 -2.00 -14.76
N THR A 48 6.16 -2.45 -15.56
CA THR A 48 4.89 -3.00 -15.07
C THR A 48 5.15 -4.20 -14.14
N CYS A 49 4.53 -4.18 -12.96
CA CYS A 49 4.60 -5.26 -11.99
C CYS A 49 3.18 -5.69 -11.60
N THR A 50 2.85 -6.94 -11.88
CA THR A 50 1.51 -7.50 -11.70
C THR A 50 1.50 -8.61 -10.65
N PHE A 51 0.51 -8.57 -9.77
CA PHE A 51 0.27 -9.54 -8.70
C PHE A 51 -1.13 -10.10 -8.87
N GLN A 52 -1.26 -11.39 -9.12
CA GLN A 52 -2.53 -12.06 -9.34
C GLN A 52 -2.69 -13.23 -8.37
N ASN A 53 -3.82 -13.26 -7.65
CA ASN A 53 -4.13 -14.32 -6.67
C ASN A 53 -3.04 -14.50 -5.59
N CYS A 54 -2.30 -13.44 -5.27
CA CYS A 54 -1.26 -13.52 -4.27
C CYS A 54 -1.84 -13.39 -2.87
N THR A 55 -1.34 -14.20 -1.93
CA THR A 55 -1.81 -14.19 -0.54
C THR A 55 -0.66 -14.02 0.44
N GLY A 56 -0.94 -13.46 1.62
CA GLY A 56 0.01 -13.30 2.73
C GLY A 56 -0.70 -12.99 4.04
N SER A 57 0.00 -12.93 5.17
CA SER A 57 -0.62 -12.35 6.38
C SER A 57 -0.65 -10.82 6.28
N GLN A 58 0.41 -10.19 5.80
CA GLN A 58 0.47 -8.75 5.53
C GLN A 58 0.89 -8.50 4.07
N GLY A 59 0.07 -7.78 3.31
CA GLY A 59 0.43 -7.40 1.94
C GLY A 59 0.33 -8.53 0.94
N GLY A 60 -0.86 -9.06 0.63
CA GLY A 60 -1.02 -10.31 -0.14
C GLY A 60 -0.16 -10.40 -1.41
N GLY A 61 -0.12 -9.34 -2.21
CA GLY A 61 0.81 -9.19 -3.32
C GLY A 61 2.19 -8.69 -2.88
N MET A 62 2.24 -7.56 -2.17
CA MET A 62 3.49 -6.91 -1.78
C MET A 62 3.51 -6.50 -0.31
N TYR A 63 4.65 -6.75 0.33
CA TYR A 63 4.98 -6.22 1.64
C TYR A 63 6.22 -5.35 1.55
N LEU A 64 6.13 -4.12 2.07
CA LEU A 64 7.25 -3.19 2.18
C LEU A 64 7.29 -2.59 3.58
N SER A 65 8.35 -2.87 4.33
CA SER A 65 8.63 -2.23 5.61
C SER A 65 10.08 -1.74 5.66
N SER A 66 10.27 -0.46 5.98
CA SER A 66 11.61 0.11 6.12
C SER A 66 11.68 1.30 7.07
N SER A 67 12.85 1.51 7.69
CA SER A 67 13.07 2.54 8.71
C SER A 67 14.42 3.27 8.64
N ASP A 68 15.26 3.00 7.64
CA ASP A 68 16.58 3.64 7.46
C ASP A 68 16.50 4.85 6.52
N ILE A 69 16.79 6.04 7.05
CA ILE A 69 16.62 7.33 6.37
C ILE A 69 17.36 7.47 5.04
N GLU A 70 18.39 6.67 4.79
CA GLU A 70 19.15 6.71 3.54
C GLU A 70 18.57 5.79 2.45
N THR A 71 17.54 5.01 2.77
CA THR A 71 16.83 4.16 1.83
C THR A 71 16.13 4.97 0.75
N ASP A 72 16.41 4.66 -0.52
CA ASP A 72 15.75 5.22 -1.69
C ASP A 72 15.00 4.10 -2.43
N ILE A 73 13.67 4.10 -2.31
CA ILE A 73 12.82 3.16 -3.05
C ILE A 73 12.03 3.96 -4.08
N GLN A 74 12.32 3.68 -5.35
CA GLN A 74 11.70 4.29 -6.51
C GLN A 74 10.86 3.23 -7.24
N ILE A 75 9.55 3.29 -7.05
CA ILE A 75 8.62 2.53 -7.89
C ILE A 75 7.96 3.53 -8.83
N THR A 76 8.34 3.44 -10.10
CA THR A 76 7.88 4.32 -11.19
C THR A 76 7.14 3.55 -12.29
N GLY A 77 7.23 2.22 -12.26
CA GLY A 77 6.42 1.33 -13.08
C GLY A 77 4.96 1.28 -12.62
N GLU A 78 4.08 0.87 -13.52
CA GLU A 78 2.68 0.61 -13.18
C GLU A 78 2.55 -0.63 -12.29
N LEU A 79 1.79 -0.52 -11.21
CA LEU A 79 1.53 -1.63 -10.30
C LEU A 79 0.08 -2.09 -10.44
N SER A 80 -0.13 -3.40 -10.53
CA SER A 80 -1.47 -3.99 -10.55
C SER A 80 -1.57 -5.16 -9.57
N PHE A 81 -2.54 -5.06 -8.66
CA PHE A 81 -2.91 -6.10 -7.71
C PHE A 81 -4.32 -6.58 -8.05
N ASP A 82 -4.44 -7.83 -8.46
CA ASP A 82 -5.67 -8.47 -8.90
C ASP A 82 -5.96 -9.69 -8.02
N ASN A 83 -7.11 -9.68 -7.34
CA ASN A 83 -7.55 -10.75 -6.46
C ASN A 83 -6.51 -11.16 -5.40
N CYS A 84 -5.77 -10.18 -4.84
CA CYS A 84 -4.82 -10.42 -3.76
C CYS A 84 -5.52 -10.37 -2.40
N SER A 85 -5.11 -11.19 -1.44
CA SER A 85 -5.74 -11.19 -0.12
C SER A 85 -4.77 -11.38 1.05
N CYS A 86 -5.17 -10.91 2.22
CA CYS A 86 -4.40 -11.15 3.43
C CYS A 86 -5.24 -11.37 4.69
N THR A 87 -4.66 -12.03 5.70
CA THR A 87 -5.31 -12.31 6.98
C THR A 87 -5.12 -11.22 8.03
N ASP A 88 -4.37 -10.16 7.72
CA ASP A 88 -4.24 -8.98 8.56
C ASP A 88 -4.49 -7.73 7.72
N SER A 89 -3.45 -7.03 7.27
CA SER A 89 -3.60 -5.70 6.67
C SER A 89 -2.96 -5.60 5.28
N GLY A 90 -3.59 -4.83 4.39
CA GLY A 90 -3.14 -4.60 3.02
C GLY A 90 -3.36 -5.82 2.12
N GLY A 91 -4.59 -6.06 1.65
CA GLY A 91 -4.89 -7.26 0.85
C GLY A 91 -4.05 -7.37 -0.43
N GLY A 92 -3.84 -6.24 -1.12
CA GLY A 92 -2.85 -6.13 -2.19
C GLY A 92 -1.46 -5.78 -1.66
N TRP A 93 -1.37 -4.65 -0.94
CA TRP A 93 -0.09 -4.11 -0.49
C TRP A 93 -0.14 -3.62 0.96
N PHE A 94 0.86 -4.05 1.73
CA PHE A 94 1.20 -3.48 3.04
C PHE A 94 2.45 -2.60 2.93
N LEU A 95 2.32 -1.32 3.30
CA LEU A 95 3.40 -0.34 3.33
C LEU A 95 3.56 0.25 4.73
N SER A 96 4.74 0.08 5.33
CA SER A 96 5.08 0.70 6.62
C SER A 96 6.42 1.41 6.55
N THR A 97 6.46 2.69 6.91
CA THR A 97 7.66 3.51 6.87
C THR A 97 7.84 4.34 8.13
N SER A 98 9.10 4.57 8.50
CA SER A 98 9.50 5.39 9.64
C SER A 98 10.73 6.21 9.27
N ARG A 99 10.65 7.54 9.35
CA ARG A 99 11.73 8.50 9.00
C ARG A 99 12.15 8.52 7.52
N LEU A 100 11.45 7.82 6.64
CA LEU A 100 11.80 7.69 5.21
C LEU A 100 11.10 8.69 4.34
N GLN A 101 11.65 9.00 3.17
CA GLN A 101 10.93 9.69 2.10
C GLN A 101 10.73 8.77 0.90
N LEU A 102 9.50 8.30 0.69
CA LEU A 102 9.15 7.46 -0.45
C LEU A 102 8.23 8.20 -1.40
N SER A 103 8.41 7.99 -2.69
CA SER A 103 7.50 8.46 -3.72
C SER A 103 7.20 7.33 -4.70
N PHE A 104 5.91 7.07 -4.90
CA PHE A 104 5.41 6.13 -5.88
C PHE A 104 4.74 6.95 -6.97
N THR A 105 5.21 6.78 -8.21
CA THR A 105 4.65 7.48 -9.36
C THR A 105 3.84 6.52 -10.23
N ASN A 106 3.05 7.09 -11.15
CA ASN A 106 2.29 6.34 -12.16
C ASN A 106 0.96 5.75 -11.64
N ILE A 107 0.39 4.79 -12.37
CA ILE A 107 -0.88 4.14 -12.04
C ILE A 107 -0.63 2.96 -11.10
N ILE A 108 -1.39 2.93 -10.00
CA ILE A 108 -1.45 1.81 -9.06
C ILE A 108 -2.91 1.35 -8.97
N GLN A 109 -3.15 0.11 -9.39
CA GLN A 109 -4.48 -0.49 -9.41
C GLN A 109 -4.59 -1.60 -8.38
N PHE A 110 -5.62 -1.53 -7.55
CA PHE A 110 -6.09 -2.62 -6.71
C PHE A 110 -7.46 -3.05 -7.21
N LYS A 111 -7.61 -4.33 -7.53
CA LYS A 111 -8.86 -4.91 -8.00
C LYS A 111 -9.15 -6.20 -7.25
N ASP A 112 -10.38 -6.33 -6.77
CA ASP A 112 -10.88 -7.52 -6.07
C ASP A 112 -9.98 -7.94 -4.88
N CYS A 113 -9.28 -6.98 -4.27
CA CYS A 113 -8.37 -7.26 -3.16
C CYS A 113 -9.10 -7.27 -1.81
N SER A 114 -8.65 -8.08 -0.85
CA SER A 114 -9.32 -8.17 0.45
C SER A 114 -8.41 -8.38 1.65
N SER A 115 -8.80 -7.87 2.82
CA SER A 115 -8.10 -8.10 4.09
C SER A 115 -9.04 -8.44 5.24
N GLU A 116 -8.60 -9.32 6.15
CA GLU A 116 -9.35 -9.66 7.37
C GLU A 116 -9.29 -8.58 8.45
N ASN A 117 -8.42 -7.58 8.32
CA ASN A 117 -8.32 -6.47 9.23
C ASN A 117 -8.50 -5.16 8.47
N ASN A 118 -7.42 -4.55 8.00
CA ASN A 118 -7.42 -3.16 7.52
C ASN A 118 -6.90 -3.05 6.10
N GLY A 119 -7.44 -2.14 5.30
CA GLY A 119 -6.89 -1.82 3.96
C GLY A 119 -7.05 -2.99 2.99
N GLY A 120 -8.23 -3.18 2.41
CA GLY A 120 -8.49 -4.31 1.52
C GLY A 120 -7.61 -4.29 0.27
N GLY A 121 -7.37 -3.12 -0.31
CA GLY A 121 -6.36 -2.94 -1.35
C GLY A 121 -4.99 -2.61 -0.73
N LEU A 122 -4.93 -1.51 0.00
CA LEU A 122 -3.68 -0.93 0.51
C LEU A 122 -3.79 -0.55 1.98
N TYR A 123 -2.77 -0.90 2.74
CA TYR A 123 -2.52 -0.38 4.07
C TYR A 123 -1.24 0.47 4.05
N VAL A 124 -1.31 1.70 4.57
CA VAL A 124 -0.16 2.61 4.67
C VAL A 124 0.02 3.10 6.10
N SER A 125 1.20 2.85 6.66
CA SER A 125 1.67 3.45 7.91
C SER A 125 2.87 4.35 7.66
N CYS A 126 2.80 5.60 8.10
CA CYS A 126 3.89 6.57 8.01
C CYS A 126 4.08 7.26 9.37
N SER A 127 5.31 7.23 9.89
CA SER A 127 5.61 7.74 11.22
C SER A 127 6.99 8.40 11.32
N ASN A 128 7.23 9.10 12.43
CA ASN A 128 8.51 9.66 12.83
C ASN A 128 9.12 10.54 11.73
N GLU A 129 8.41 11.59 11.31
CA GLU A 129 8.85 12.53 10.27
C GLU A 129 9.07 11.90 8.88
N GLY A 130 8.60 10.66 8.67
CA GLY A 130 8.54 10.03 7.36
C GLY A 130 7.60 10.78 6.41
N THR A 131 7.82 10.63 5.10
CA THR A 131 6.96 11.15 4.04
C THR A 131 6.70 10.07 3.00
N VAL A 132 5.44 9.79 2.70
CA VAL A 132 5.02 8.94 1.59
C VAL A 132 4.23 9.78 0.59
N ARG A 133 4.60 9.74 -0.68
CA ARG A 133 3.88 10.41 -1.76
C ARG A 133 3.39 9.40 -2.78
N PHE A 134 2.10 9.42 -3.06
CA PHE A 134 1.51 8.76 -4.22
C PHE A 134 1.22 9.81 -5.28
N ILE A 135 1.89 9.73 -6.43
CA ILE A 135 1.84 10.74 -7.49
C ILE A 135 1.30 10.08 -8.77
N GLY A 136 0.13 10.49 -9.24
CA GLY A 136 -0.50 9.88 -10.41
C GLY A 136 -1.91 9.40 -10.09
N GLN A 137 -2.20 8.13 -10.34
CA GLN A 137 -3.54 7.58 -10.17
C GLN A 137 -3.53 6.34 -9.28
N LEU A 138 -4.28 6.38 -8.19
CA LEU A 138 -4.57 5.24 -7.32
C LEU A 138 -6.03 4.84 -7.49
N ASN A 139 -6.24 3.58 -7.91
CA ASN A 139 -7.58 3.03 -8.12
C ASN A 139 -7.81 1.83 -7.21
N PHE A 140 -8.98 1.81 -6.58
CA PHE A 140 -9.47 0.71 -5.78
C PHE A 140 -10.82 0.27 -6.35
N GLU A 141 -10.88 -0.94 -6.89
CA GLU A 141 -12.10 -1.54 -7.44
C GLU A 141 -12.45 -2.80 -6.65
N ASN A 142 -13.69 -2.89 -6.15
CA ASN A 142 -14.20 -4.04 -5.41
C ASN A 142 -13.33 -4.49 -4.22
N CYS A 143 -12.57 -3.57 -3.62
CA CYS A 143 -11.71 -3.91 -2.50
C CYS A 143 -12.50 -4.01 -1.19
N SER A 144 -12.13 -4.93 -0.30
CA SER A 144 -12.86 -5.11 0.97
C SER A 144 -11.99 -5.37 2.18
N ALA A 145 -12.41 -4.87 3.33
CA ALA A 145 -11.77 -5.11 4.62
C ALA A 145 -12.82 -5.53 5.65
N ILE A 146 -12.50 -6.42 6.60
CA ILE A 146 -13.45 -6.69 7.68
C ILE A 146 -13.54 -5.48 8.62
N GLN A 147 -12.41 -4.93 9.07
CA GLN A 147 -12.42 -3.83 10.04
C GLN A 147 -12.56 -2.48 9.33
N GLN A 148 -11.49 -2.00 8.68
CA GLN A 148 -11.41 -0.59 8.30
C GLN A 148 -10.76 -0.35 6.95
N GLY A 149 -11.34 0.53 6.14
CA GLY A 149 -10.73 0.99 4.89
C GLY A 149 -10.75 -0.11 3.83
N GLY A 150 -11.93 -0.40 3.28
CA GLY A 150 -12.09 -1.45 2.28
C GLY A 150 -11.17 -1.28 1.07
N GLY A 151 -10.97 -0.05 0.59
CA GLY A 151 -9.92 0.26 -0.38
C GLY A 151 -8.58 0.52 0.31
N LEU A 152 -8.55 1.55 1.14
CA LEU A 152 -7.33 2.12 1.71
C LEU A 152 -7.48 2.38 3.21
N ASN A 153 -6.50 1.94 4.00
CA ASN A 153 -6.35 2.30 5.41
C ASN A 153 -5.04 3.08 5.62
N ILE A 154 -5.15 4.24 6.28
CA ILE A 154 -4.03 5.12 6.57
C ILE A 154 -3.82 5.25 8.08
N GLN A 155 -2.59 5.00 8.53
CA GLN A 155 -2.10 5.33 9.85
C GLN A 155 -0.97 6.36 9.72
N CYS A 156 -1.21 7.59 10.17
CA CYS A 156 -0.24 8.68 10.09
C CYS A 156 0.02 9.25 11.49
N SER A 157 1.27 9.15 11.96
CA SER A 157 1.61 9.51 13.35
C SER A 157 2.97 10.17 13.48
N THR A 158 3.23 10.80 14.62
CA THR A 158 4.55 11.34 15.00
C THR A 158 5.20 12.17 13.89
N GLN A 159 4.49 13.22 13.45
CA GLN A 159 4.91 14.12 12.36
C GLN A 159 5.12 13.46 10.99
N GLY A 160 4.61 12.23 10.79
CA GLY A 160 4.58 11.59 9.48
C GLY A 160 3.72 12.37 8.49
N ILE A 161 4.04 12.25 7.20
CA ILE A 161 3.36 12.95 6.11
C ILE A 161 2.95 11.92 5.05
N ILE A 162 1.70 11.96 4.61
CA ILE A 162 1.22 11.17 3.47
C ILE A 162 0.50 12.10 2.51
N ASN A 163 0.97 12.15 1.25
CA ASN A 163 0.38 12.98 0.21
C ASN A 163 -0.13 12.11 -0.94
N PHE A 164 -1.37 12.33 -1.34
CA PHE A 164 -1.93 11.81 -2.57
C PHE A 164 -2.02 12.97 -3.55
N ILE A 165 -1.25 12.92 -4.63
CA ILE A 165 -1.12 13.96 -5.63
C ILE A 165 -1.62 13.39 -6.95
N GLY A 166 -2.90 13.61 -7.25
CA GLY A 166 -3.51 13.20 -8.51
C GLY A 166 -4.91 12.61 -8.32
N LEU A 167 -5.21 11.52 -9.02
CA LEU A 167 -6.52 10.88 -8.97
C LEU A 167 -6.54 9.77 -7.93
N LEU A 168 -7.51 9.84 -7.01
CA LEU A 168 -7.76 8.80 -6.03
C LEU A 168 -9.20 8.30 -6.18
N ASN A 169 -9.36 7.08 -6.69
CA ASN A 169 -10.66 6.53 -7.05
C ASN A 169 -10.97 5.28 -6.24
N PHE A 170 -12.18 5.23 -5.67
CA PHE A 170 -12.73 4.08 -4.98
C PHE A 170 -14.06 3.71 -5.63
N ASP A 171 -14.17 2.51 -6.21
CA ASP A 171 -15.42 1.96 -6.73
C ASP A 171 -15.76 0.65 -6.03
N ASN A 172 -16.99 0.58 -5.54
CA ASN A 172 -17.58 -0.59 -4.88
C ASN A 172 -16.72 -1.17 -3.73
N CYS A 173 -15.97 -0.32 -3.03
CA CYS A 173 -15.16 -0.75 -1.90
C CYS A 173 -16.00 -0.89 -0.62
N SER A 174 -15.68 -1.85 0.25
CA SER A 174 -16.50 -2.12 1.43
C SER A 174 -15.75 -2.49 2.70
N ALA A 175 -16.27 -2.08 3.85
CA ALA A 175 -15.79 -2.52 5.14
C ALA A 175 -16.94 -2.89 6.07
N ILE A 176 -16.75 -3.76 7.06
CA ILE A 176 -17.84 -4.03 8.03
C ILE A 176 -17.95 -2.86 9.01
N ASN A 177 -16.84 -2.40 9.60
CA ASN A 177 -16.90 -1.41 10.67
C ASN A 177 -16.80 0.03 10.17
N GLN A 178 -15.65 0.46 9.63
CA GLN A 178 -15.46 1.86 9.22
C GLN A 178 -14.89 1.99 7.81
N ALA A 179 -15.37 2.98 7.04
CA ALA A 179 -14.86 3.33 5.72
C ALA A 179 -14.78 2.19 4.69
N GLY A 180 -15.79 2.08 3.83
CA GLY A 180 -15.70 1.21 2.66
C GLY A 180 -14.59 1.62 1.70
N GLY A 181 -14.39 2.92 1.47
CA GLY A 181 -13.30 3.43 0.65
C GLY A 181 -12.02 3.69 1.44
N LEU A 182 -12.01 4.78 2.22
CA LEU A 182 -10.81 5.35 2.85
C LEU A 182 -10.97 5.53 4.37
N TYR A 183 -10.19 4.78 5.15
CA TYR A 183 -10.03 5.02 6.59
C TYR A 183 -8.77 5.82 6.87
N MET A 184 -8.84 6.84 7.72
CA MET A 184 -7.67 7.59 8.17
C MET A 184 -7.64 7.71 9.68
N ASN A 185 -6.50 7.38 10.28
CA ASN A 185 -6.18 7.68 11.68
C ASN A 185 -4.92 8.55 11.72
N ILE A 186 -5.09 9.80 12.16
CA ILE A 186 -4.07 10.84 12.11
C ILE A 186 -3.85 11.38 13.54
N ILE A 187 -2.69 11.08 14.13
CA ILE A 187 -2.38 11.39 15.53
C ILE A 187 -0.98 11.99 15.68
N SER A 188 -0.68 12.59 16.83
CA SER A 188 0.68 13.05 17.20
C SER A 188 1.36 13.92 16.12
N GLY A 189 0.61 14.82 15.50
CA GLY A 189 1.13 15.72 14.46
C GLY A 189 1.28 15.11 13.06
N GLY A 190 0.76 13.91 12.81
CA GLY A 190 0.66 13.35 11.47
C GLY A 190 -0.12 14.26 10.52
N ASN A 191 0.21 14.22 9.23
CA ASN A 191 -0.42 15.02 8.19
C ASN A 191 -0.77 14.16 6.98
N VAL A 192 -2.03 14.18 6.57
CA VAL A 192 -2.48 13.54 5.33
C VAL A 192 -3.09 14.60 4.41
N THR A 193 -2.56 14.69 3.20
CA THR A 193 -3.09 15.58 2.16
C THR A 193 -3.67 14.76 1.01
N LEU A 194 -4.94 15.01 0.70
CA LEU A 194 -5.63 14.49 -0.47
C LEU A 194 -5.73 15.63 -1.49
N ASP A 195 -4.74 15.75 -2.38
CA ASP A 195 -4.67 16.83 -3.35
C ASP A 195 -5.30 16.42 -4.70
N ASN A 196 -6.00 17.37 -5.32
CA ASN A 196 -6.78 17.22 -6.55
C ASN A 196 -8.15 16.52 -6.39
N LYS A 197 -8.30 15.27 -6.88
CA LYS A 197 -9.62 14.65 -7.09
C LYS A 197 -9.72 13.30 -6.39
N CYS A 198 -10.65 13.21 -5.44
CA CYS A 198 -11.02 11.98 -4.76
C CYS A 198 -12.45 11.59 -5.15
N GLU A 199 -12.63 10.41 -5.72
CA GLU A 199 -13.94 9.90 -6.15
C GLU A 199 -14.31 8.63 -5.39
N PHE A 200 -15.54 8.59 -4.87
CA PHE A 200 -16.08 7.44 -4.16
C PHE A 200 -17.41 7.03 -4.78
N HIS A 201 -17.44 5.82 -5.33
CA HIS A 201 -18.60 5.24 -5.98
C HIS A 201 -18.99 3.96 -5.26
N LYS A 202 -20.27 3.85 -4.86
CA LYS A 202 -20.87 2.64 -4.26
C LYS A 202 -20.12 2.06 -3.04
N CYS A 203 -19.34 2.90 -2.33
CA CYS A 203 -18.61 2.46 -1.16
C CYS A 203 -19.55 2.30 0.05
N LYS A 204 -19.36 1.25 0.85
CA LYS A 204 -20.25 0.90 1.96
C LYS A 204 -19.51 0.45 3.21
N SER A 205 -20.02 0.83 4.38
CA SER A 205 -19.55 0.34 5.68
C SER A 205 -20.59 0.61 6.77
N GLY A 206 -20.39 0.02 7.96
CA GLY A 206 -21.19 0.31 9.14
C GLY A 206 -21.16 1.79 9.51
N ASN A 207 -19.97 2.41 9.49
CA ASN A 207 -19.77 3.84 9.71
C ASN A 207 -18.94 4.46 8.59
N GLY A 208 -19.42 5.58 8.03
CA GLY A 208 -18.70 6.34 7.00
C GLY A 208 -18.52 5.56 5.70
N GLY A 209 -19.61 5.26 4.97
CA GLY A 209 -19.61 4.35 3.81
C GLY A 209 -18.45 4.55 2.82
N ALA A 210 -18.17 5.80 2.45
CA ALA A 210 -17.03 6.16 1.63
C ALA A 210 -15.75 6.37 2.43
N MET A 211 -15.81 7.17 3.49
CA MET A 211 -14.64 7.63 4.22
C MET A 211 -14.96 7.79 5.72
N TYR A 212 -13.95 7.55 6.56
CA TYR A 212 -14.00 7.74 8.01
C TYR A 212 -12.66 8.34 8.48
N LEU A 213 -12.72 9.34 9.37
CA LEU A 213 -11.59 10.03 9.99
C LEU A 213 -11.73 10.00 11.51
#